data_AF-A0AAE3FH33-F1
#
_entry.id   AF-A0AAE3FH33-F1
#
_cell.length_a   1.000
_cell.length_b   1.000
_cell.length_c   1.000
_cell.angle_alpha   90.00
_cell.angle_beta   90.00
_cell.angle_gamma   90.00
#
_symmetry.space_group_name_H-M   'P 1'
#
loop_
_entity.id
_entity.type
_entity.pdbx_description
1 polymer ?
#
loop_
_entity_poly.entity_id
_entity_poly.type
_entity_poly.pdbx_seq_one_letter_code
_entity_poly.pdbx_strand_id
1 'polypeptide(L)'
;MPGYATWKQLYCEEFRSMTDEGYDTEAALSPSDGEAPLPFPDYVNSEQVTEESERRWREAYERLWALRGNGIRADYRYDEPMGYENIISAAAGCPVYGKLSEEEYRDRIIGAVCGRAAGVILGKPVEMGFDRKKIREYLESLGEYPLNDWISAYSPVLDLRLREDCLPSTKGNVAYVQPDDDIHYTILALLLAERKGVGFTLNDVGENWLDNVPYHWFWCASRQAYYRMVNFEDS
;
A
#
# COMPACT_ATOMS: atom_id res chain seq x y z
N MET A 1 9.60 17.11 -4.92
CA MET A 1 9.71 15.63 -4.94
C MET A 1 11.18 15.27 -4.72
N PRO A 2 11.58 14.75 -3.55
CA PRO A 2 12.94 14.24 -3.40
C PRO A 2 13.03 12.85 -4.05
N GLY A 3 13.51 12.79 -5.29
CA GLY A 3 14.67 11.95 -5.64
C GLY A 3 14.52 10.46 -5.96
N TYR A 4 13.38 9.93 -6.40
CA TYR A 4 13.30 8.50 -6.80
C TYR A 4 12.70 8.20 -8.18
N ALA A 5 12.08 9.17 -8.87
CA ALA A 5 11.52 8.96 -10.20
C ALA A 5 11.82 10.14 -11.15
N THR A 6 12.24 9.83 -12.38
CA THR A 6 12.36 10.79 -13.49
C THR A 6 11.00 11.05 -14.15
N TRP A 7 10.85 12.13 -14.92
CA TRP A 7 9.61 12.36 -15.67
C TRP A 7 9.30 11.23 -16.66
N LYS A 8 10.34 10.57 -17.19
CA LYS A 8 10.19 9.37 -18.04
C LYS A 8 9.51 8.23 -17.27
N GLN A 9 9.96 7.96 -16.05
CA GLN A 9 9.39 6.90 -15.22
C GLN A 9 7.93 7.20 -14.85
N LEU A 10 7.64 8.42 -14.41
CA LEU A 10 6.28 8.86 -14.11
C LEU A 10 5.37 8.73 -15.35
N TYR A 11 5.86 9.11 -16.53
CA TYR A 11 5.14 8.92 -17.78
C TYR A 11 4.83 7.45 -18.07
N CYS A 12 5.81 6.56 -17.93
CA CYS A 12 5.63 5.13 -18.18
C CYS A 12 4.61 4.49 -17.23
N GLU A 13 4.65 4.85 -15.95
CA GLU A 13 3.71 4.40 -14.93
C GLU A 13 2.29 4.90 -15.23
N GLU A 14 2.16 6.20 -15.50
CA GLU A 14 0.87 6.83 -15.83
C GLU A 14 0.29 6.26 -17.11
N PHE A 15 1.09 6.04 -18.14
CA PHE A 15 0.64 5.48 -19.42
C PHE A 15 0.02 4.09 -19.20
N ARG A 16 0.68 3.24 -18.39
CA ARG A 16 0.16 1.92 -18.05
C ARG A 16 -1.12 2.03 -17.24
N SER A 17 -1.12 2.82 -16.16
CA SER A 17 -2.29 3.04 -15.30
C SER A 17 -3.50 3.52 -16.12
N MET A 18 -3.31 4.55 -16.94
CA MET A 18 -4.37 5.10 -17.79
C MET A 18 -4.86 4.08 -18.83
N THR A 19 -3.97 3.28 -19.40
CA THR A 19 -4.36 2.24 -20.37
C THR A 19 -5.23 1.17 -19.71
N ASP A 20 -4.82 0.72 -18.52
CA ASP A 20 -5.50 -0.31 -17.72
C ASP A 20 -6.84 0.21 -17.16
N GLU A 21 -6.90 1.48 -16.72
CA GLU A 21 -8.12 2.19 -16.29
C GLU A 21 -9.06 2.56 -17.46
N GLY A 22 -8.70 2.20 -18.70
CA GLY A 22 -9.58 2.34 -19.84
C GLY A 22 -9.56 3.70 -20.55
N TYR A 23 -8.57 4.57 -20.31
CA TYR A 23 -8.41 5.80 -21.07
C TYR A 23 -7.80 5.55 -22.45
N ASP A 24 -8.16 6.36 -23.45
CA ASP A 24 -7.57 6.26 -24.79
C ASP A 24 -6.13 6.80 -24.81
N THR A 25 -5.17 5.88 -24.87
CA THR A 25 -3.73 6.17 -24.90
C THR A 25 -3.09 5.82 -26.24
N GLU A 26 -3.85 5.43 -27.28
CA GLU A 26 -3.30 4.92 -28.54
C GLU A 26 -2.41 5.95 -29.26
N ALA A 27 -2.78 7.23 -29.18
CA ALA A 27 -2.03 8.32 -29.78
C ALA A 27 -0.85 8.80 -28.91
N ALA A 28 -0.74 8.31 -27.66
CA ALA A 28 0.35 8.67 -26.77
C ALA A 28 1.63 7.88 -27.10
N LEU A 29 2.77 8.42 -26.69
CA LEU A 29 4.07 7.83 -26.98
C LEU A 29 4.21 6.54 -26.16
N SER A 30 4.04 5.37 -26.77
CA SER A 30 4.17 4.10 -26.04
C SER A 30 5.58 3.94 -25.47
N PRO A 31 5.72 3.68 -24.16
CA PRO A 31 6.98 3.21 -23.60
C PRO A 31 7.40 1.92 -24.32
N SER A 32 8.71 1.72 -24.56
CA SER A 32 9.20 0.42 -25.02
C SER A 32 8.92 -0.65 -23.94
N ASP A 33 8.42 -1.82 -24.36
CA ASP A 33 7.92 -2.95 -23.52
C ASP A 33 8.93 -3.60 -22.54
N GLY A 34 10.05 -2.96 -22.21
CA GLY A 34 11.17 -3.56 -21.48
C GLY A 34 11.54 -2.93 -20.13
N GLU A 35 11.02 -1.75 -19.77
CA GLU A 35 11.40 -1.11 -18.49
C GLU A 35 10.51 -1.63 -17.35
N ALA A 36 11.15 -2.34 -16.41
CA ALA A 36 10.50 -3.00 -15.28
C ALA A 36 9.63 -2.00 -14.49
N PRO A 37 8.42 -2.41 -14.08
CA PRO A 37 7.38 -1.51 -13.56
C PRO A 37 7.66 -0.90 -12.18
N LEU A 38 8.77 -1.23 -11.53
CA LEU A 38 9.11 -0.70 -10.21
C LEU A 38 10.62 -0.49 -10.08
N PRO A 39 11.09 0.66 -9.61
CA PRO A 39 12.44 0.76 -9.08
C PRO A 39 12.48 -0.05 -7.79
N PHE A 40 12.86 -1.32 -7.88
CA PHE A 40 13.39 -2.00 -6.69
C PHE A 40 14.64 -1.22 -6.23
N PRO A 41 15.01 -1.25 -4.95
CA PRO A 41 16.21 -0.55 -4.44
C PRO A 41 17.49 -0.88 -5.23
N ASP A 42 17.53 -2.04 -5.89
CA ASP A 42 18.65 -2.50 -6.72
C ASP A 42 18.62 -1.97 -8.18
N TYR A 43 17.55 -1.27 -8.58
CA TYR A 43 17.39 -0.70 -9.92
C TYR A 43 17.91 0.74 -9.94
N VAL A 44 19.23 0.89 -10.08
CA VAL A 44 19.84 2.18 -10.39
C VAL A 44 19.66 2.42 -11.89
N ASN A 45 18.71 3.28 -12.26
CA ASN A 45 18.64 3.75 -13.64
C ASN A 45 19.92 4.55 -13.93
N SER A 46 20.79 3.98 -14.77
CA SER A 46 22.09 4.54 -15.14
C SER A 46 22.00 5.54 -16.30
N GLU A 47 20.79 5.82 -16.81
CA GLU A 47 20.58 6.85 -17.83
C GLU A 47 20.97 8.23 -17.28
N GLN A 48 21.86 8.93 -17.99
CA GLN A 48 22.17 10.32 -17.71
C GLN A 48 20.93 11.17 -17.96
N VAL A 49 20.31 11.62 -16.87
CA VAL A 49 19.16 12.53 -16.90
C VAL A 49 19.66 13.93 -17.28
N THR A 50 19.27 14.42 -18.47
CA THR A 50 19.54 15.79 -18.90
C THR A 50 18.31 16.68 -18.69
N GLU A 51 18.50 17.98 -18.48
CA GLU A 51 17.38 18.94 -18.32
C GLU A 51 16.44 18.94 -19.53
N GLU A 52 16.98 18.76 -20.74
CA GLU A 52 16.20 18.67 -21.96
C GLU A 52 15.34 17.39 -22.01
N SER A 53 15.88 16.25 -21.56
CA SER A 53 15.14 15.00 -21.45
C SER A 53 14.00 15.14 -20.43
N GLU A 54 14.27 15.70 -19.26
CA GLU A 54 13.27 15.93 -18.21
C GLU A 54 12.13 16.83 -18.70
N ARG A 55 12.46 17.94 -19.38
CA ARG A 55 11.44 18.83 -19.97
C ARG A 55 10.58 18.10 -20.99
N ARG A 56 11.20 17.34 -21.90
CA ARG A 56 10.48 16.57 -22.94
C ARG A 56 9.50 15.57 -22.32
N TRP A 57 9.94 14.81 -21.33
CA TRP A 57 9.09 13.81 -20.67
C TRP A 57 8.00 14.42 -19.80
N ARG A 58 8.28 15.56 -19.16
CA ARG A 58 7.27 16.34 -18.46
C ARG A 58 6.15 16.79 -19.42
N GLU A 59 6.50 17.35 -20.56
CA GLU A 59 5.50 17.75 -21.57
C GLU A 59 4.69 16.56 -22.10
N ALA A 60 5.34 15.40 -22.25
CA ALA A 60 4.64 14.17 -22.62
C ALA A 60 3.67 13.71 -21.54
N TYR A 61 4.08 13.77 -20.27
CA TYR A 61 3.25 13.46 -19.11
C TYR A 61 2.03 14.38 -19.02
N GLU A 62 2.23 15.69 -19.13
CA GLU A 62 1.14 16.67 -19.08
C GLU A 62 0.13 16.45 -20.22
N ARG A 63 0.60 16.10 -21.43
CA ARG A 63 -0.29 15.74 -22.56
C ARG A 63 -1.05 14.44 -22.32
N LEU A 64 -0.40 13.41 -21.78
CA LEU A 64 -1.03 12.14 -21.43
C LEU A 64 -2.11 12.35 -20.36
N TRP A 65 -1.78 13.06 -19.28
CA TRP A 65 -2.69 13.37 -18.18
C TRP A 65 -3.95 14.13 -18.66
N ALA A 66 -3.79 15.04 -19.63
CA ALA A 66 -4.92 15.76 -20.22
C ALA A 66 -5.96 14.85 -20.89
N LEU A 67 -5.59 13.63 -21.32
CA LEU A 67 -6.52 12.67 -21.91
C LEU A 67 -7.58 12.19 -20.92
N ARG A 68 -7.34 12.30 -19.59
CA ARG A 68 -8.37 12.00 -18.58
C ARG A 68 -9.63 12.85 -18.75
N GLY A 69 -9.51 14.04 -19.33
CA GLY A 69 -10.64 14.93 -19.64
C GLY A 69 -11.58 14.40 -20.74
N ASN A 70 -11.13 13.43 -21.55
CA ASN A 70 -11.94 12.82 -22.61
C ASN A 70 -12.86 11.71 -22.08
N GLY A 71 -12.66 11.28 -20.83
CA GLY A 71 -13.33 10.14 -20.24
C GLY A 71 -12.72 8.79 -20.66
N ILE A 72 -13.28 7.72 -20.09
CA ILE A 72 -12.91 6.33 -20.41
C ILE A 72 -13.44 5.93 -21.79
N ARG A 73 -12.74 5.02 -22.47
CA ARG A 73 -13.12 4.47 -23.77
C ARG A 73 -14.52 3.83 -23.70
N ALA A 74 -15.32 4.01 -24.74
CA ALA A 74 -16.69 3.48 -24.80
C ALA A 74 -16.76 1.94 -24.81
N ASP A 75 -15.67 1.27 -25.19
CA ASP A 75 -15.52 -0.18 -25.21
C ASP A 75 -14.82 -0.74 -23.96
N TYR A 76 -14.54 0.10 -22.96
CA TYR A 76 -13.94 -0.35 -21.71
C TYR A 76 -14.87 -1.32 -20.98
N ARG A 77 -14.32 -2.47 -20.59
CA ARG A 77 -15.11 -3.63 -20.17
C ARG A 77 -15.66 -3.52 -18.74
N TYR A 78 -15.00 -2.74 -17.89
CA TYR A 78 -15.29 -2.70 -16.46
C TYR A 78 -16.15 -1.48 -16.11
N ASP A 79 -17.08 -1.70 -15.18
CA ASP A 79 -17.85 -0.62 -14.54
C ASP A 79 -17.13 -0.24 -13.24
N GLU A 80 -16.62 0.99 -13.18
CA GLU A 80 -15.82 1.51 -12.05
C GLU A 80 -16.56 2.67 -11.35
N PRO A 81 -17.61 2.38 -10.58
CA PRO A 81 -18.39 3.40 -9.91
C PRO A 81 -17.58 4.10 -8.81
N MET A 82 -17.68 5.44 -8.74
CA MET A 82 -16.99 6.28 -7.75
C MET A 82 -17.87 6.65 -6.55
N GLY A 83 -19.20 6.53 -6.68
CA GLY A 83 -20.17 6.90 -5.63
C GLY A 83 -20.58 5.70 -4.79
N TYR A 84 -20.74 5.88 -3.47
CA TYR A 84 -21.10 4.81 -2.54
C TYR A 84 -22.31 4.00 -3.01
N GLU A 85 -23.41 4.66 -3.37
CA GLU A 85 -24.63 3.96 -3.82
C GLU A 85 -24.39 3.13 -5.08
N ASN A 86 -23.64 3.66 -6.04
CA ASN A 86 -23.31 2.97 -7.28
C ASN A 86 -22.36 1.79 -7.04
N ILE A 87 -21.37 1.96 -6.16
CA ILE A 87 -20.45 0.89 -5.74
C ILE A 87 -21.24 -0.25 -5.10
N ILE A 88 -22.15 0.06 -4.17
CA ILE A 88 -22.98 -0.96 -3.51
C ILE A 88 -23.93 -1.62 -4.52
N SER A 89 -24.48 -0.89 -5.48
CA SER A 89 -25.35 -1.44 -6.53
C SER A 89 -24.61 -2.35 -7.51
N ALA A 90 -23.35 -2.04 -7.82
CA ALA A 90 -22.51 -2.83 -8.73
C ALA A 90 -21.82 -4.02 -8.02
N ALA A 91 -21.68 -3.95 -6.70
CA ALA A 91 -21.07 -5.00 -5.90
C ALA A 91 -21.87 -6.31 -6.02
N ALA A 92 -21.14 -7.43 -6.04
CA ALA A 92 -21.75 -8.73 -5.91
C ALA A 92 -22.54 -8.80 -4.59
N GLY A 93 -23.70 -9.46 -4.61
CA GLY A 93 -24.54 -9.60 -3.42
C GLY A 93 -23.72 -10.11 -2.24
N CYS A 94 -23.74 -9.37 -1.13
CA CYS A 94 -23.01 -9.78 0.06
C CYS A 94 -23.55 -11.12 0.57
N PRO A 95 -22.68 -12.07 0.94
CA PRO A 95 -23.12 -13.29 1.60
C PRO A 95 -23.93 -12.92 2.85
N VAL A 96 -25.15 -13.46 2.95
CA VAL A 96 -25.97 -13.28 4.14
C VAL A 96 -25.41 -14.17 5.23
N TYR A 97 -24.73 -13.55 6.20
CA TYR A 97 -24.28 -14.25 7.38
C TYR A 97 -25.44 -14.41 8.37
N GLY A 98 -25.58 -15.61 8.93
CA GLY A 98 -26.49 -15.84 10.06
C GLY A 98 -26.09 -15.00 11.27
N LYS A 99 -27.04 -14.76 12.18
CA LYS A 99 -26.71 -14.15 13.47
C LYS A 99 -25.74 -15.06 14.22
N LEU A 100 -24.64 -14.50 14.67
CA LEU A 100 -23.70 -15.18 15.56
C LEU A 100 -24.25 -15.12 16.99
N SER A 101 -23.99 -16.15 17.78
CA SER A 101 -24.09 -16.02 19.23
C SER A 101 -23.03 -15.02 19.73
N GLU A 102 -23.25 -14.45 20.93
CA GLU A 102 -22.29 -13.53 21.55
C GLU A 102 -20.90 -14.18 21.75
N GLU A 103 -20.87 -15.47 22.07
CA GLU A 103 -19.63 -16.23 22.24
C GLU A 103 -18.88 -16.37 20.91
N GLU A 104 -19.57 -16.77 19.85
CA GLU A 104 -18.97 -16.90 18.51
C GLU A 104 -18.51 -15.55 17.96
N TYR A 105 -19.29 -14.49 18.17
CA TYR A 105 -18.91 -13.14 17.76
C TYR A 105 -17.63 -12.71 18.47
N ARG A 106 -17.56 -12.91 19.79
CA ARG A 106 -16.39 -12.55 20.58
C ARG A 106 -15.15 -13.33 20.15
N ASP A 107 -15.27 -14.64 19.97
CA ASP A 107 -14.17 -15.49 19.50
C ASP A 107 -13.65 -15.03 18.13
N ARG A 108 -14.54 -14.75 17.18
CA ARG A 108 -14.16 -14.27 15.84
C ARG A 108 -13.49 -12.91 15.85
N ILE A 109 -13.98 -11.96 16.65
CA ILE A 109 -13.36 -10.63 16.76
C ILE A 109 -11.98 -10.73 17.41
N ILE A 110 -11.82 -11.53 18.46
CA ILE A 110 -10.52 -11.80 19.07
C ILE A 110 -9.58 -12.43 18.02
N GLY A 111 -10.06 -13.45 17.30
CA GLY A 111 -9.31 -14.09 16.22
C GLY A 111 -8.89 -13.13 15.12
N ALA A 112 -9.76 -12.20 14.72
CA ALA A 112 -9.45 -11.18 13.72
C ALA A 112 -8.36 -10.21 14.19
N VAL A 113 -8.44 -9.72 15.43
CA VAL A 113 -7.43 -8.81 16.01
C VAL A 113 -6.10 -9.52 16.22
N CYS A 114 -6.12 -10.72 16.80
CA CYS A 114 -4.91 -11.53 16.99
C CYS A 114 -4.30 -11.97 15.65
N GLY A 115 -5.12 -12.30 14.66
CA GLY A 115 -4.69 -12.68 13.32
C GLY A 115 -3.99 -11.51 12.60
N ARG A 116 -4.52 -10.30 12.71
CA ARG A 116 -3.85 -9.08 12.22
C ARG A 116 -2.49 -8.88 12.88
N ALA A 117 -2.44 -8.96 14.21
CA ALA A 117 -1.19 -8.85 14.96
C ALA A 117 -0.14 -9.91 14.55
N ALA A 118 -0.57 -11.16 14.39
CA ALA A 118 0.30 -12.23 13.92
C ALA A 118 0.78 -12.00 12.48
N GLY A 119 -0.09 -11.50 11.60
CA GLY A 119 0.25 -11.14 10.22
C GLY A 119 1.34 -10.06 10.16
N VAL A 120 1.19 -8.99 10.95
CA VAL A 120 2.21 -7.93 11.08
C VAL A 120 3.53 -8.52 11.55
N ILE A 121 3.53 -9.31 12.62
CA ILE A 121 4.76 -9.93 13.15
C ILE A 121 5.44 -10.83 12.10
N LEU A 122 4.68 -11.66 11.38
CA LEU A 122 5.23 -12.55 10.35
C LEU A 122 5.76 -11.81 9.13
N GLY A 123 5.05 -10.76 8.71
CA GLY A 123 5.36 -10.02 7.48
C GLY A 123 6.56 -9.09 7.63
N LYS A 124 6.67 -8.39 8.77
CA LYS A 124 7.63 -7.30 8.97
C LYS A 124 9.08 -7.66 8.60
N PRO A 125 9.63 -8.80 9.06
CA PRO A 125 11.03 -9.13 8.78
C PRO A 125 11.35 -9.35 7.29
N VAL A 126 10.33 -9.62 6.47
CA VAL A 126 10.45 -9.94 5.03
C VAL A 126 9.69 -8.95 4.14
N GLU A 127 9.31 -7.79 4.66
CA GLU A 127 8.57 -6.78 3.90
C GLU A 127 9.45 -6.08 2.86
N MET A 128 10.70 -5.74 3.23
CA MET A 128 11.62 -4.98 2.39
C MET A 128 12.70 -5.87 1.79
N GLY A 129 12.81 -5.86 0.46
CA GLY A 129 13.90 -6.53 -0.26
C GLY A 129 13.76 -8.06 -0.35
N PHE A 130 12.55 -8.58 -0.14
CA PHE A 130 12.21 -9.99 -0.24
C PHE A 130 11.04 -10.19 -1.20
N ASP A 131 11.29 -10.91 -2.29
CA ASP A 131 10.23 -11.44 -3.13
C ASP A 131 9.84 -12.86 -2.66
N ARG A 132 8.80 -13.43 -3.28
CA ARG A 132 8.33 -14.78 -2.95
C ARG A 132 9.42 -15.85 -3.08
N LYS A 133 10.34 -15.72 -4.04
CA LYS A 133 11.41 -16.69 -4.28
C LYS A 133 12.46 -16.60 -3.16
N LYS A 134 12.87 -15.39 -2.80
CA LYS A 134 13.84 -15.11 -1.74
C LYS A 134 13.31 -15.49 -0.37
N ILE A 135 12.02 -15.27 -0.09
CA ILE A 135 11.39 -15.76 1.14
C ILE A 135 11.49 -17.29 1.21
N ARG A 136 11.15 -17.99 0.12
CA ARG A 136 11.23 -19.44 0.07
C ARG A 136 12.65 -19.95 0.27
N GLU A 137 13.62 -19.38 -0.45
CA GLU A 137 15.04 -19.72 -0.32
C GLU A 137 15.54 -19.50 1.11
N TYR A 138 15.17 -18.38 1.73
CA TYR A 138 15.50 -18.08 3.12
C TYR A 138 14.96 -19.13 4.09
N LEU A 139 13.68 -19.48 3.97
CA LEU A 139 13.04 -20.47 4.84
C LEU A 139 13.57 -21.90 4.60
N GLU A 140 13.81 -22.29 3.35
CA GLU A 140 14.40 -23.60 3.01
C GLU A 140 15.82 -23.71 3.59
N SER A 141 16.61 -22.63 3.56
CA SER A 141 17.96 -22.59 4.15
C SER A 141 17.98 -22.82 5.67
N LEU A 142 16.85 -22.55 6.34
CA LEU A 142 16.65 -22.72 7.78
C LEU A 142 15.93 -24.04 8.13
N GLY A 143 15.44 -24.78 7.13
CA GLY A 143 14.54 -25.91 7.35
C GLY A 143 13.16 -25.49 7.90
N GLU A 144 12.78 -24.23 7.72
CA GLU A 144 11.52 -23.63 8.20
C GLU A 144 10.45 -23.57 7.09
N TYR A 145 10.68 -24.18 5.93
CA TYR A 145 9.69 -24.28 4.85
C TYR A 145 8.98 -25.65 4.87
N PRO A 146 7.63 -25.71 4.79
CA PRO A 146 6.69 -24.59 4.79
C PRO A 146 6.62 -23.90 6.17
N LEU A 147 6.44 -22.58 6.16
CA LEU A 147 6.38 -21.75 7.36
C LEU A 147 5.22 -22.16 8.27
N ASN A 148 5.53 -22.48 9.53
CA ASN A 148 4.54 -22.88 10.54
C ASN A 148 4.75 -22.19 11.92
N ASP A 149 5.66 -21.23 11.99
CA ASP A 149 6.07 -20.50 13.18
C ASP A 149 6.61 -19.11 12.76
N TRP A 150 7.07 -18.28 13.70
CA TRP A 150 7.77 -17.03 13.40
C TRP A 150 9.09 -17.29 12.65
N ILE A 151 9.57 -16.31 11.88
CA ILE A 151 10.76 -16.44 11.04
C ILE A 151 12.03 -16.26 11.89
N SER A 152 13.00 -17.16 11.79
CA SER A 152 14.30 -16.98 12.45
C SER A 152 15.06 -15.75 11.91
N ALA A 153 15.73 -15.01 12.80
CA ALA A 153 16.39 -13.73 12.45
C ALA A 153 17.64 -13.86 11.56
N TYR A 154 18.24 -15.04 11.49
CA TYR A 154 19.53 -15.25 10.83
C TYR A 154 19.61 -16.64 10.21
N SER A 155 19.98 -16.69 8.92
CA SER A 155 20.33 -17.91 8.23
C SER A 155 21.84 -18.09 8.17
N PRO A 156 22.41 -19.13 8.80
CA PRO A 156 23.84 -19.44 8.68
C PRO A 156 24.21 -20.01 7.31
N VAL A 157 23.25 -20.58 6.58
CA VAL A 157 23.47 -21.16 5.23
C VAL A 157 23.62 -20.06 4.19
N LEU A 158 22.83 -18.99 4.31
CA LEU A 158 22.89 -17.83 3.40
C LEU A 158 23.79 -16.71 3.92
N ASP A 159 24.30 -16.83 5.15
CA ASP A 159 24.95 -15.74 5.90
C ASP A 159 24.14 -14.43 5.84
N LEU A 160 22.81 -14.56 6.04
CA LEU A 160 21.86 -13.45 5.89
C LEU A 160 21.09 -13.20 7.18
N ARG A 161 21.21 -11.96 7.68
CA ARG A 161 20.40 -11.44 8.80
C ARG A 161 19.20 -10.67 8.26
N LEU A 162 18.04 -10.87 8.89
CA LEU A 162 16.90 -10.01 8.67
C LEU A 162 17.16 -8.63 9.26
N ARG A 163 16.36 -7.65 8.84
CA ARG A 163 16.46 -6.26 9.25
C ARG A 163 16.53 -6.10 10.77
N GLU A 164 17.49 -5.30 11.24
CA GLU A 164 17.73 -5.09 12.67
C GLU A 164 16.53 -4.48 13.38
N ASP A 165 15.84 -3.54 12.74
CA ASP A 165 14.65 -2.89 13.29
C ASP A 165 13.44 -3.84 13.39
N CYS A 166 13.47 -4.97 12.69
CA CYS A 166 12.44 -5.99 12.73
C CYS A 166 12.77 -7.17 13.65
N LEU A 167 13.93 -7.18 14.32
CA LEU A 167 14.34 -8.28 15.21
C LEU A 167 13.30 -8.63 16.29
N PRO A 168 12.60 -7.69 16.95
CA PRO A 168 11.54 -8.06 17.88
C PRO A 168 10.37 -8.84 17.26
N SER A 169 10.24 -8.89 15.93
CA SER A 169 9.23 -9.66 15.18
C SER A 169 9.76 -11.00 14.65
N THR A 170 10.91 -11.45 15.13
CA THR A 170 11.53 -12.72 14.73
C THR A 170 11.40 -13.80 15.81
N LYS A 171 11.53 -15.06 15.41
CA LYS A 171 11.44 -16.22 16.29
C LYS A 171 12.36 -16.08 17.51
N GLY A 172 11.77 -16.31 18.69
CA GLY A 172 12.48 -16.18 19.98
C GLY A 172 12.59 -14.75 20.52
N ASN A 173 12.26 -13.72 19.73
CA ASN A 173 12.34 -12.31 20.13
C ASN A 173 10.97 -11.64 20.31
N VAL A 174 9.88 -12.28 19.86
CA VAL A 174 8.51 -11.77 19.98
C VAL A 174 8.11 -11.66 21.45
N ALA A 175 8.01 -10.42 21.94
CA ALA A 175 7.49 -10.10 23.27
C ALA A 175 6.24 -9.19 23.22
N TYR A 176 6.02 -8.52 22.10
CA TYR A 176 4.90 -7.62 21.85
C TYR A 176 4.68 -7.48 20.34
N VAL A 177 3.53 -6.94 19.93
CA VAL A 177 3.28 -6.58 18.53
C VAL A 177 4.01 -5.26 18.27
N GLN A 178 4.98 -5.27 17.37
CA GLN A 178 5.68 -4.05 17.01
C GLN A 178 4.72 -3.01 16.42
N PRO A 179 4.97 -1.69 16.64
CA PRO A 179 4.22 -0.63 15.97
C PRO A 179 4.25 -0.80 14.45
N ASP A 180 3.09 -0.66 13.81
CA ASP A 180 2.90 -0.91 12.39
C ASP A 180 1.60 -0.22 11.94
N ASP A 181 1.54 0.25 10.69
CA ASP A 181 0.39 1.01 10.22
C ASP A 181 -0.88 0.15 10.15
N ASP A 182 -0.76 -1.15 9.90
CA ASP A 182 -1.87 -2.10 10.00
C ASP A 182 -2.53 -2.11 11.39
N ILE A 183 -1.73 -1.92 12.45
CA ILE A 183 -2.24 -1.83 13.83
C ILE A 183 -2.75 -0.41 14.10
N HIS A 184 -2.00 0.62 13.70
CA HIS A 184 -2.37 2.00 13.96
C HIS A 184 -3.73 2.35 13.34
N TYR A 185 -3.97 2.06 12.06
CA TYR A 185 -5.26 2.36 11.42
C TYR A 185 -6.42 1.60 12.07
N THR A 186 -6.18 0.36 12.53
CA THR A 186 -7.20 -0.43 13.22
C THR A 186 -7.60 0.22 14.55
N ILE A 187 -6.61 0.64 15.36
CA ILE A 187 -6.87 1.32 16.64
C ILE A 187 -7.46 2.71 16.41
N LEU A 188 -6.99 3.46 15.42
CA LEU A 188 -7.55 4.75 15.03
C LEU A 188 -9.02 4.64 14.63
N ALA A 189 -9.39 3.62 13.84
CA ALA A 189 -10.78 3.39 13.45
C ALA A 189 -11.67 3.08 14.66
N LEU A 190 -11.17 2.27 15.61
CA LEU A 190 -11.87 2.00 16.86
C LEU A 190 -12.08 3.27 17.68
N LEU A 191 -11.01 4.06 17.90
CA LEU A 191 -11.07 5.32 18.65
C LEU A 191 -12.05 6.32 18.01
N LEU A 192 -12.05 6.40 16.68
CA LEU A 192 -12.96 7.25 15.94
C LEU A 192 -14.42 6.83 16.16
N ALA A 193 -14.71 5.53 16.04
CA ALA A 193 -16.04 4.98 16.25
C ALA A 193 -16.52 5.17 17.70
N GLU A 194 -15.64 5.00 18.70
CA GLU A 194 -15.97 5.22 20.11
C GLU A 194 -16.27 6.69 20.42
N ARG A 195 -15.53 7.63 19.81
CA ARG A 195 -15.67 9.07 20.08
C ARG A 195 -16.81 9.72 19.29
N LYS A 196 -17.05 9.30 18.05
CA LYS A 196 -17.94 9.98 17.10
C LYS A 196 -19.11 9.11 16.62
N GLY A 197 -19.09 7.80 16.91
CA GLY A 197 -20.09 6.86 16.40
C GLY A 197 -19.98 6.64 14.89
N VAL A 198 -21.05 6.09 14.28
CA VAL A 198 -21.10 5.79 12.84
C VAL A 198 -21.28 7.02 11.94
N GLY A 199 -21.54 8.20 12.53
CA GLY A 199 -21.78 9.45 11.81
C GLY A 199 -20.55 10.36 11.71
N PHE A 200 -19.34 9.82 11.86
CA PHE A 200 -18.12 10.61 11.77
C PHE A 200 -17.95 11.26 10.40
N THR A 201 -17.28 12.40 10.37
CA THR A 201 -16.95 13.16 9.17
C THR A 201 -15.49 12.96 8.75
N LEU A 202 -15.12 13.42 7.55
CA LEU A 202 -13.72 13.41 7.10
C LEU A 202 -12.82 14.25 8.01
N ASN A 203 -13.34 15.36 8.57
CA ASN A 203 -12.59 16.18 9.50
C ASN A 203 -12.29 15.41 10.80
N ASP A 204 -13.24 14.63 11.30
CA ASP A 204 -13.04 13.80 12.49
C ASP A 204 -11.97 12.71 12.28
N VAL A 205 -11.90 12.12 11.07
CA VAL A 205 -10.83 11.18 10.72
C VAL A 205 -9.48 11.86 10.82
N GLY A 206 -9.38 13.05 10.23
CA GLY A 206 -8.16 13.83 10.24
C GLY A 206 -7.73 14.24 11.65
N GLU A 207 -8.64 14.80 12.45
CA GLU A 207 -8.37 15.18 13.85
C GLU A 207 -7.88 13.97 14.65
N ASN A 208 -8.51 12.82 14.46
CA ASN A 208 -8.12 11.57 15.08
C ASN A 208 -6.69 11.14 14.68
N TRP A 209 -6.24 11.43 13.46
CA TRP A 209 -4.84 11.19 13.07
C TRP A 209 -3.89 12.17 13.74
N LEU A 210 -4.21 13.47 13.73
CA LEU A 210 -3.39 14.53 14.35
C LEU A 210 -3.16 14.30 15.84
N ASP A 211 -4.19 13.83 16.54
CA ASP A 211 -4.18 13.64 17.99
C ASP A 211 -3.37 12.42 18.44
N ASN A 212 -3.23 11.39 17.58
CA ASN A 212 -2.78 10.07 18.02
C ASN A 212 -1.53 9.53 17.31
N VAL A 213 -1.22 9.96 16.07
CA VAL A 213 -0.11 9.38 15.29
C VAL A 213 0.82 10.48 14.76
N PRO A 214 2.13 10.43 15.06
CA PRO A 214 3.08 11.38 14.53
C PRO A 214 3.15 11.35 12.99
N TYR A 215 3.30 12.53 12.38
CA TYR A 215 3.38 12.69 10.92
C TYR A 215 4.35 11.72 10.20
N HIS A 216 5.49 11.40 10.81
CA HIS A 216 6.52 10.56 10.20
C HIS A 216 6.18 9.05 10.20
N TRP A 217 5.06 8.65 10.80
CA TRP A 217 4.58 7.27 10.84
C TRP A 217 3.54 6.96 9.75
N PHE A 218 3.15 7.97 8.97
CA PHE A 218 2.36 7.80 7.76
C PHE A 218 3.27 7.64 6.53
N TRP A 219 2.81 6.88 5.55
CA TRP A 219 3.55 6.57 4.33
C TRP A 219 2.76 6.98 3.08
N CYS A 220 3.47 7.31 2.01
CA CYS A 220 2.90 7.57 0.68
C CYS A 220 1.69 8.54 0.72
N ALA A 221 0.50 8.05 0.32
CA ALA A 221 -0.72 8.85 0.21
C ALA A 221 -1.23 9.36 1.56
N SER A 222 -1.15 8.56 2.63
CA SER A 222 -1.64 8.99 3.95
C SER A 222 -0.75 10.07 4.55
N ARG A 223 0.56 10.04 4.27
CA ARG A 223 1.47 11.12 4.63
C ARG A 223 1.13 12.42 3.90
N GLN A 224 0.80 12.34 2.61
CA GLN A 224 0.36 13.52 1.84
C GLN A 224 -0.98 14.05 2.36
N ALA A 225 -1.92 13.19 2.71
CA ALA A 225 -3.20 13.57 3.30
C ALA A 225 -2.98 14.30 4.64
N TYR A 226 -2.15 13.75 5.53
CA TYR A 226 -1.78 14.39 6.79
C TYR A 226 -1.12 15.75 6.56
N TYR A 227 -0.16 15.83 5.63
CA TYR A 227 0.50 17.10 5.28
C TYR A 227 -0.50 18.15 4.81
N ARG A 228 -1.42 17.77 3.91
CA ARG A 228 -2.46 18.69 3.45
C ARG A 228 -3.35 19.12 4.60
N MET A 229 -3.74 18.19 5.47
CA MET A 229 -4.59 18.49 6.62
C MET A 229 -3.98 19.51 7.58
N VAL A 230 -2.70 19.40 7.91
CA VAL A 230 -2.04 20.40 8.80
C VAL A 230 -1.80 21.75 8.14
N ASN A 231 -1.83 21.81 6.80
CA ASN A 231 -1.68 23.03 6.03
C ASN A 231 -3.01 23.50 5.41
N PHE A 232 -4.15 22.95 5.83
CA PHE A 232 -5.44 23.46 5.40
C PHE A 232 -5.64 24.82 6.04
N GLU A 233 -5.51 25.87 5.23
CA GLU A 233 -6.07 27.18 5.53
C GLU A 233 -7.52 27.14 5.04
N ASP A 234 -8.48 27.39 5.94
CA ASP A 234 -9.88 27.56 5.56
C ASP A 234 -9.96 28.60 4.43
N SER A 235 -10.29 28.15 3.22
CA SER A 235 -10.46 28.99 2.02
C SER A 235 -11.93 29.39 1.86
#